data_AF-A0AAN8XMU4-F1
#
_entry.id   AF-A0AAN8XMU4-F1
#
_cell.length_a   1.000
_cell.length_b   1.000
_cell.length_c   1.000
_cell.angle_alpha   90.00
_cell.angle_beta   90.00
_cell.angle_gamma   90.00
#
_symmetry.space_group_name_H-M   'P 1'
#
loop_
_entity.id
_entity.type
_entity.pdbx_description
1 polymer ?
#
loop_
_entity_poly.entity_id
_entity_poly.type
_entity_poly.pdbx_seq_one_letter_code
_entity_poly.pdbx_strand_id
1 'polypeptide(L)'
;HWYLKIGHHQQYENPVYTIQEVTDWYTLTRGHPEGIVKLASCYCDLLQGLEAQEITGDGCLTSHTPNKEPYIDVIHEGFGVALGGNGWAAKSSDEIGRLSARLLLLGEWKSQIPRDCVRILWKAEAKF
;
A
#
# COMPACT_ATOMS: atom_id res chain seq x y z
N HIS A 1 -24.31 9.28 -9.32
CA HIS A 1 -23.17 8.91 -10.18
C HIS A 1 -22.61 7.60 -9.68
N TRP A 2 -22.34 6.65 -10.58
CA TRP A 2 -21.74 5.35 -10.25
C TRP A 2 -20.28 5.36 -10.71
N TYR A 3 -19.41 4.72 -9.96
CA TYR A 3 -17.99 4.62 -10.27
C TYR A 3 -17.57 3.16 -10.33
N LEU A 4 -16.77 2.82 -11.33
CA LEU A 4 -16.05 1.55 -11.42
C LEU A 4 -14.56 1.84 -11.25
N LYS A 5 -13.88 1.09 -10.38
CA LYS A 5 -12.46 1.26 -10.08
C LYS A 5 -11.75 -0.08 -10.13
N ILE A 6 -10.64 -0.11 -10.85
CA ILE A 6 -9.72 -1.24 -10.94
C ILE A 6 -8.30 -0.74 -10.71
N GLY A 7 -7.48 -1.57 -10.06
CA GLY A 7 -6.04 -1.33 -9.89
C GLY A 7 -5.23 -2.28 -10.76
N HIS A 8 -4.02 -1.88 -11.12
CA HIS A 8 -3.14 -2.65 -11.99
C HIS A 8 -2.28 -3.71 -11.29
N HIS A 9 -2.47 -3.90 -9.98
CA HIS A 9 -1.58 -4.71 -9.16
C HIS A 9 -0.11 -4.29 -9.39
N GLN A 10 0.81 -5.21 -9.69
CA GLN A 10 2.25 -4.94 -9.86
C GLN A 10 2.68 -4.54 -11.29
N GLN A 11 1.75 -4.42 -12.25
CA GLN A 11 2.12 -4.30 -13.68
C GLN A 11 2.65 -2.91 -14.08
N TYR A 12 2.22 -1.84 -13.41
CA TYR A 12 2.61 -0.47 -13.73
C TYR A 12 3.22 0.23 -12.51
N GLU A 13 4.05 -0.49 -11.77
CA GLU A 13 4.80 0.05 -10.64
C GLU A 13 6.11 0.70 -11.11
N ASN A 14 6.31 1.95 -10.71
CA ASN A 14 7.58 2.65 -10.88
C ASN A 14 8.18 2.89 -9.48
N PRO A 15 9.38 2.37 -9.19
CA PRO A 15 10.01 2.62 -7.91
C PRO A 15 10.41 4.10 -7.81
N VAL A 16 10.16 4.68 -6.63
CA VAL A 16 10.57 6.04 -6.27
C VAL A 16 11.36 6.00 -4.98
N TYR A 17 12.39 6.84 -4.86
CA TYR A 17 13.38 6.77 -3.79
C TYR A 17 13.56 8.09 -3.05
N THR A 18 13.06 9.18 -3.62
CA THR A 18 13.21 10.53 -3.07
C THR A 18 11.86 11.19 -2.82
N ILE A 19 11.84 12.14 -1.88
CA ILE A 19 10.64 12.94 -1.60
C ILE A 19 10.19 13.76 -2.82
N GLN A 20 11.15 14.17 -3.67
CA GLN A 20 10.83 14.91 -4.89
C GLN A 20 10.10 14.01 -5.89
N GLU A 21 10.58 12.79 -6.12
CA GLU A 21 9.89 11.82 -7.00
C GLU A 21 8.49 11.48 -6.49
N VAL A 22 8.31 11.35 -5.17
CA VAL A 22 6.98 11.16 -4.56
C VAL A 22 6.08 12.37 -4.82
N THR A 23 6.61 13.58 -4.66
CA THR A 23 5.87 14.82 -4.89
C THR A 23 5.48 14.97 -6.36
N ASP A 24 6.41 14.71 -7.27
CA ASP A 24 6.19 14.77 -8.71
C ASP A 24 5.16 13.73 -9.15
N TRP A 25 5.20 12.51 -8.58
CA TRP A 25 4.20 11.48 -8.83
C TRP A 25 2.78 11.97 -8.53
N TYR A 26 2.54 12.55 -7.36
CA TYR A 26 1.20 13.02 -6.99
C TYR A 26 0.76 14.31 -7.70
N THR A 27 1.70 15.20 -8.01
CA THR A 27 1.35 16.54 -8.53
C THR A 27 1.35 16.60 -10.05
N LEU A 28 2.31 15.95 -10.71
CA LEU A 28 2.54 16.04 -12.15
C LEU A 28 1.90 14.90 -12.94
N THR A 29 1.50 13.80 -12.28
CA THR A 29 0.93 12.63 -12.95
C THR A 29 -0.52 12.35 -12.52
N ARG A 30 -1.19 11.45 -13.25
CA ARG A 30 -2.55 10.95 -12.94
C ARG A 30 -2.59 9.43 -13.09
N GLY A 31 -1.58 8.77 -12.53
CA GLY A 31 -1.34 7.34 -12.74
C GLY A 31 -0.60 7.05 -14.05
N HIS A 32 -0.37 5.76 -14.32
CA HIS A 32 0.39 5.32 -15.50
C HIS A 32 -0.47 5.38 -16.77
N PRO A 33 -0.12 6.16 -17.82
CA PRO A 33 -0.98 6.36 -18.98
C PRO A 33 -1.38 5.07 -19.70
N GLU A 34 -0.43 4.15 -19.91
CA GLU A 34 -0.72 2.85 -20.52
C GLU A 34 -1.64 1.99 -19.63
N GLY A 35 -1.48 2.08 -18.31
CA GLY A 35 -2.29 1.33 -17.36
C GLY A 35 -3.74 1.75 -17.40
N ILE A 36 -4.01 3.06 -17.54
CA ILE A 36 -5.36 3.60 -17.70
C ILE A 36 -6.02 3.01 -18.95
N VAL A 37 -5.34 3.04 -20.10
CA VAL A 37 -5.87 2.52 -21.36
C VAL A 37 -6.15 1.02 -21.25
N LYS A 38 -5.19 0.23 -20.76
CA LYS A 38 -5.32 -1.22 -20.68
C LYS A 38 -6.42 -1.65 -19.72
N LEU A 39 -6.49 -1.05 -18.53
CA LEU A 39 -7.52 -1.35 -17.55
C LEU A 39 -8.92 -0.92 -18.01
N ALA A 40 -9.03 0.20 -18.72
CA ALA A 40 -10.29 0.63 -19.31
C ALA A 40 -10.78 -0.37 -20.38
N SER A 41 -9.87 -0.83 -21.26
CA SER A 41 -10.20 -1.88 -22.23
C SER A 41 -10.69 -3.17 -21.55
N CYS A 42 -10.02 -3.61 -20.47
CA CYS A 42 -10.49 -4.77 -19.70
C CYS A 42 -11.92 -4.62 -19.20
N TYR A 43 -12.33 -3.42 -18.77
CA TYR A 43 -13.71 -3.19 -18.37
C TYR A 43 -14.69 -3.29 -19.53
N CYS A 44 -14.38 -2.69 -20.68
CA CYS A 44 -15.23 -2.78 -21.86
C CYS A 44 -15.37 -4.23 -22.37
N ASP A 45 -14.30 -5.03 -22.27
CA ASP A 45 -14.31 -6.45 -22.66
C ASP A 45 -15.15 -7.30 -21.68
N LEU A 46 -15.03 -7.04 -20.37
CA LEU A 46 -15.74 -7.77 -19.33
C LEU A 46 -17.22 -7.38 -19.23
N LEU A 47 -17.53 -6.10 -19.40
CA LEU A 47 -18.85 -5.51 -19.24
C LEU A 47 -19.32 -5.00 -20.60
N GLN A 48 -19.73 -5.92 -21.46
CA GLN A 48 -20.24 -5.58 -22.79
C GLN A 48 -21.42 -4.62 -22.68
N GLY A 49 -21.34 -3.50 -23.40
CA GLY A 49 -22.34 -2.42 -23.34
C GLY A 49 -22.09 -1.37 -22.25
N LEU A 50 -20.95 -1.43 -21.54
CA LEU A 50 -20.53 -0.35 -20.65
C LEU A 50 -20.20 0.91 -21.46
N GLU A 51 -20.99 1.96 -21.26
CA GLU A 51 -20.73 3.30 -21.78
C GLU A 51 -20.19 4.19 -20.65
N ALA A 52 -18.87 4.33 -20.57
CA ALA A 52 -18.25 5.21 -19.59
C ALA A 52 -18.38 6.68 -20.00
N GLN A 53 -18.99 7.51 -19.15
CA GLN A 53 -19.08 8.96 -19.36
C GLN A 53 -17.70 9.64 -19.25
N GLU A 54 -16.83 9.08 -18.42
CA GLU A 54 -15.48 9.57 -18.17
C GLU A 54 -14.57 8.39 -17.80
N ILE A 55 -13.33 8.45 -18.26
CA ILE A 55 -12.26 7.50 -17.90
C ILE A 55 -11.09 8.31 -17.38
N THR A 56 -10.77 8.14 -16.09
CA THR A 56 -9.65 8.82 -15.44
C THR A 56 -8.81 7.82 -14.67
N GLY A 57 -7.50 8.06 -14.64
CA GLY A 57 -6.56 7.40 -13.74
C GLY A 57 -6.24 8.24 -12.52
N ASP A 58 -5.57 7.61 -11.56
CA ASP A 58 -4.94 8.29 -10.44
C ASP A 58 -3.66 7.55 -10.02
N GLY A 59 -2.77 8.27 -9.34
CA GLY A 59 -1.55 7.73 -8.78
C GLY A 59 -1.78 7.17 -7.38
N CYS A 60 -1.16 6.04 -7.06
CA CYS A 60 -1.03 5.57 -5.68
C CYS A 60 0.43 5.23 -5.38
N LEU A 61 0.78 5.17 -4.10
CA LEU A 61 2.11 4.80 -3.66
C LEU A 61 2.02 3.83 -2.50
N THR A 62 2.93 2.87 -2.47
CA THR A 62 3.03 1.89 -1.39
C THR A 62 4.46 1.87 -0.87
N SER A 63 4.60 1.61 0.43
CA SER A 63 5.90 1.43 1.07
C SER A 63 6.19 -0.05 1.23
N HIS A 64 7.39 -0.47 0.84
CA HIS A 64 7.81 -1.87 0.91
C HIS A 64 8.89 -2.07 1.97
N THR A 65 8.68 -3.06 2.83
CA THR A 65 9.67 -3.50 3.81
C THR A 65 10.59 -4.56 3.19
N PRO A 66 11.85 -4.67 3.67
CA PRO A 66 12.76 -5.74 3.25
C PRO A 66 12.20 -7.15 3.36
N ASN A 67 11.49 -7.47 4.45
CA ASN A 67 10.92 -8.80 4.69
C ASN A 67 9.52 -9.01 4.09
N LYS A 68 8.96 -7.99 3.41
CA LYS A 68 7.61 -8.01 2.81
C LYS A 68 6.46 -8.19 3.82
N GLU A 69 6.73 -7.99 5.10
CA GLU A 69 5.73 -7.95 6.16
C GLU A 69 5.49 -6.50 6.63
N PRO A 70 4.27 -6.13 7.04
CA PRO A 70 4.05 -4.82 7.66
C PRO A 70 4.84 -4.73 8.96
N TYR A 71 5.32 -3.53 9.28
CA TYR A 71 5.98 -3.27 10.55
C TYR A 71 4.99 -2.77 11.59
N ILE A 72 4.90 -3.49 12.71
CA ILE A 72 4.14 -3.16 13.91
C ILE A 72 5.07 -3.32 15.12
N ASP A 73 5.62 -2.22 15.62
CA ASP A 73 6.55 -2.27 16.76
C ASP A 73 6.55 -0.99 17.62
N VAL A 74 7.06 -1.12 18.84
CA VAL A 74 7.36 0.01 19.75
C VAL A 74 8.86 0.27 19.67
N ILE A 75 9.26 1.43 19.14
CA ILE A 75 10.67 1.73 18.91
C ILE A 75 11.26 2.69 19.97
N HIS A 76 10.40 3.38 20.72
CA HIS A 76 10.75 4.16 21.90
C HIS A 76 9.53 4.24 22.85
N GLU A 77 9.75 4.59 24.11
CA GLU A 77 8.66 4.93 25.02
C GLU A 77 7.74 5.99 24.39
N GLY A 78 6.44 5.68 24.31
CA GLY A 78 5.43 6.55 23.71
C GLY A 78 5.48 6.66 22.17
N PHE A 79 6.36 5.92 21.49
CA PHE A 79 6.51 6.00 20.04
C PHE A 79 6.63 4.61 19.39
N GLY A 80 5.68 4.32 18.52
CA GLY A 80 5.72 3.10 17.72
C GLY A 80 5.19 3.30 16.31
N VAL A 81 5.29 2.24 15.54
CA VAL A 81 5.14 2.26 14.09
C VAL A 81 4.12 1.22 13.63
N ALA A 82 3.37 1.59 12.60
CA ALA A 82 2.46 0.75 11.84
C ALA A 82 2.61 1.13 10.36
N LEU A 83 3.61 0.55 9.66
CA LEU A 83 4.03 1.03 8.34
C LEU A 83 4.40 -0.11 7.39
N GLY A 84 4.70 0.22 6.13
CA GLY A 84 5.20 -0.77 5.18
C GLY A 84 4.12 -1.71 4.69
N GLY A 85 3.04 -1.17 4.13
CA GLY A 85 1.87 -1.96 3.75
C GLY A 85 2.07 -2.92 2.57
N ASN A 86 3.22 -2.86 1.89
CA ASN A 86 3.66 -3.79 0.85
C ASN A 86 2.68 -3.98 -0.33
N GLY A 87 1.76 -3.03 -0.56
CA GLY A 87 0.71 -3.13 -1.57
C GLY A 87 -0.52 -3.94 -1.16
N TRP A 88 -0.58 -4.41 0.08
CA TRP A 88 -1.65 -5.31 0.56
C TRP A 88 -2.38 -4.81 1.81
N ALA A 89 -1.92 -3.72 2.43
CA ALA A 89 -2.47 -3.24 3.69
C ALA A 89 -3.93 -2.80 3.62
N ALA A 90 -4.45 -2.38 2.45
CA ALA A 90 -5.82 -1.88 2.34
C ALA A 90 -6.88 -2.91 2.79
N LYS A 91 -6.71 -4.19 2.46
CA LYS A 91 -7.63 -5.28 2.90
C LYS A 91 -7.39 -5.72 4.35
N SER A 92 -6.22 -5.40 4.90
CA SER A 92 -5.77 -5.85 6.22
C SER A 92 -5.69 -4.71 7.23
N SER A 93 -6.16 -3.51 6.88
CA SER A 93 -5.95 -2.29 7.65
C SER A 93 -6.55 -2.37 9.04
N ASP A 94 -7.71 -3.01 9.16
CA ASP A 94 -8.42 -3.15 10.43
C ASP A 94 -7.62 -4.00 11.42
N GLU A 95 -7.07 -5.13 10.95
CA GLU A 95 -6.26 -6.00 11.80
C GLU A 95 -4.90 -5.40 12.11
N ILE A 96 -4.25 -4.74 11.13
CA ILE A 96 -3.02 -3.99 11.36
C ILE A 96 -3.26 -2.91 12.41
N GLY A 97 -4.35 -2.14 12.29
CA GLY A 97 -4.74 -1.11 13.24
C GLY A 97 -5.03 -1.67 14.62
N ARG A 98 -5.80 -2.76 14.71
CA ARG A 98 -6.13 -3.44 15.97
C ARG A 98 -4.86 -3.93 16.69
N LEU A 99 -3.96 -4.60 15.98
CA LEU A 99 -2.70 -5.10 16.56
C LEU A 99 -1.79 -3.95 17.00
N SER A 100 -1.68 -2.91 16.18
CA SER A 100 -0.88 -1.72 16.49
C SER A 100 -1.40 -1.01 17.73
N ALA A 101 -2.71 -0.75 17.81
CA ALA A 101 -3.33 -0.08 18.95
C ALA A 101 -3.18 -0.89 20.24
N ARG A 102 -3.35 -2.21 20.19
CA ARG A 102 -3.14 -3.08 21.36
C ARG A 102 -1.70 -3.09 21.84
N LEU A 103 -0.75 -3.17 20.91
CA LEU A 103 0.65 -3.16 21.27
C LEU A 103 1.04 -1.81 21.90
N LEU A 104 0.61 -0.70 21.29
CA LEU A 104 1.00 0.66 21.73
C LEU A 104 0.30 1.11 23.02
N LEU A 105 -0.97 0.78 23.19
CA LEU A 105 -1.76 1.25 24.34
C LEU A 105 -1.73 0.29 25.52
N LEU A 106 -1.57 -1.01 25.27
CA LEU A 106 -1.67 -2.04 26.31
C LEU A 106 -0.36 -2.83 26.49
N GLY A 107 0.62 -2.70 25.58
CA GLY A 107 1.82 -3.53 25.60
C GLY A 107 1.56 -4.99 25.21
N GLU A 108 0.41 -5.29 24.59
CA GLU A 108 -0.04 -6.66 24.37
C GLU A 108 0.00 -7.07 22.89
N TRP A 109 0.57 -8.26 22.64
CA TRP A 109 0.48 -8.92 21.34
C TRP A 109 -0.54 -10.07 21.38
N LYS A 110 -1.69 -9.89 20.72
CA LYS A 110 -2.76 -10.90 20.65
C LYS A 110 -3.11 -11.21 19.19
N SER A 111 -2.27 -12.06 18.60
CA SER A 111 -2.42 -12.59 17.24
C SER A 111 -1.84 -13.99 17.16
N GLN A 112 -2.26 -14.76 16.15
CA GLN A 112 -1.57 -15.99 15.75
C GLN A 112 -0.32 -15.68 14.90
N ILE A 113 -0.22 -14.46 14.35
CA ILE A 113 0.97 -14.00 13.64
C ILE A 113 2.09 -13.81 14.68
N PRO A 114 3.25 -14.47 14.54
CA PRO A 114 4.38 -14.25 15.43
C PRO A 114 4.82 -12.78 15.39
N ARG A 115 5.01 -12.16 16.55
CA ARG A 115 5.39 -10.74 16.64
C ARG A 115 6.69 -10.44 15.88
N ASP A 116 7.65 -11.35 15.92
CA ASP A 116 8.95 -11.16 15.26
C ASP A 116 8.84 -11.07 13.73
N CYS A 117 7.79 -11.62 13.11
CA CYS A 117 7.56 -11.51 11.66
C CYS A 117 7.27 -10.07 11.22
N VAL A 118 6.63 -9.29 12.09
CA VAL A 118 6.17 -7.93 11.81
C VAL A 118 6.96 -6.89 12.59
N ARG A 119 8.07 -7.29 13.23
CA ARG A 119 8.95 -6.37 13.93
C ARG A 119 9.73 -5.53 12.93
N ILE A 120 10.01 -4.27 13.27
CA ILE A 120 10.87 -3.42 12.45
C ILE A 120 12.25 -4.06 12.30
N LEU A 121 12.77 -4.09 11.07
CA LEU A 121 14.15 -4.47 10.79
C LEU A 121 14.96 -3.20 10.54
N TRP A 122 15.99 -2.99 11.35
CA TRP A 122 16.87 -1.85 11.19
C TRP A 122 17.87 -2.08 10.06
N LYS A 123 18.32 -1.00 9.41
CA LYS A 123 19.30 -1.08 8.32
C LYS A 123 20.60 -1.81 8.72
N ALA A 124 21.01 -1.73 9.99
CA ALA A 124 22.17 -2.44 10.52
C ALA A 124 21.96 -3.96 10.66
N GLU A 125 20.70 -4.40 10.69
CA GLU A 125 20.28 -5.80 10.87
C GLU A 125 19.83 -6.45 9.56
N ALA A 126 19.57 -5.64 8.52
CA ALA A 126 19.19 -6.09 7.19
C ALA A 126 20.42 -6.69 6.47
N LYS A 127 20.37 -7.99 6.21
CA LYS A 127 21.29 -8.65 5.26
C LYS A 127 20.74 -8.43 3.86
N PHE A 128 21.32 -7.48 3.12
CA PHE A 128 21.01 -7.25 1.71
C PHE A 128 21.71 -8.28 0.82
#